data_AF-A0A0B1P9Q6-F1
#
_entry.id   AF-A0A0B1P9Q6-F1
#
_cell.length_a   1.000
_cell.length_b   1.000
_cell.length_c   1.000
_cell.angle_alpha   90.00
_cell.angle_beta   90.00
_cell.angle_gamma   90.00
#
_symmetry.space_group_name_H-M   'P 1'
#
loop_
_entity.id
_entity.type
_entity.pdbx_description
1 polymer ?
#
loop_
_entity_poly.entity_id
_entity_poly.type
_entity_poly.pdbx_seq_one_letter_code
_entity_poly.pdbx_strand_id
1 'polypeptide(L)'
;MANSSKIIVLSSQDNWDDWIFVVKSMATGRRNVWKYINPDLQNPPELPIIPENPLVSEVKRGANSILDLDQKKLEHYKFLYTQTQNQASDIARILDQIQLIREWILNHTTPAILKYIRNECEVHGMLKGLAKR
;
A
#
# COMPACT_ATOMS: atom_id res chain seq x y z
N MET A 1 -21.92 -28.71 8.91
CA MET A 1 -22.42 -27.89 7.78
C MET A 1 -21.25 -27.10 7.24
N ALA A 2 -20.77 -27.41 6.03
CA ALA A 2 -19.69 -26.65 5.41
C ALA A 2 -20.25 -25.27 5.04
N ASN A 3 -19.80 -24.22 5.72
CA ASN A 3 -20.08 -22.86 5.30
C ASN A 3 -19.22 -22.61 4.06
N SER A 4 -19.75 -22.90 2.88
CA SER A 4 -19.12 -22.56 1.62
C SER A 4 -19.13 -21.04 1.50
N SER A 5 -18.04 -20.41 1.95
CA SER A 5 -17.78 -18.99 1.74
C SER A 5 -17.92 -18.73 0.24
N LYS A 6 -19.03 -18.10 -0.17
CA LYS A 6 -19.31 -17.83 -1.58
C LYS A 6 -18.25 -16.83 -2.04
N ILE A 7 -17.26 -17.31 -2.80
CA ILE A 7 -16.21 -16.46 -3.35
C ILE A 7 -16.89 -15.47 -4.29
N ILE A 8 -16.81 -14.18 -3.96
CA ILE A 8 -17.37 -13.11 -4.78
C ILE A 8 -16.40 -12.90 -5.94
N VAL A 9 -16.85 -13.23 -7.15
CA VAL A 9 -16.09 -13.08 -8.39
C VAL A 9 -16.76 -12.02 -9.24
N LEU A 10 -15.96 -11.08 -9.74
CA LEU A 10 -16.41 -10.04 -10.64
C LEU A 10 -16.51 -10.62 -12.05
N SER A 11 -17.73 -10.62 -12.61
CA SER A 11 -18.01 -11.15 -13.95
C SER A 11 -18.82 -10.19 -14.81
N SER A 12 -19.74 -9.45 -14.19
CA SER A 12 -20.51 -8.36 -14.77
C SER A 12 -20.61 -7.19 -13.78
N GLN A 13 -21.29 -6.12 -14.20
CA GLN A 13 -21.61 -5.00 -13.33
C GLN A 13 -22.59 -5.37 -12.20
N ASP A 14 -23.38 -6.43 -12.37
CA ASP A 14 -24.33 -6.90 -11.34
C ASP A 14 -23.63 -7.37 -10.07
N ASN A 15 -22.37 -7.81 -10.16
CA ASN A 15 -21.57 -8.22 -9.01
C ASN A 15 -20.67 -7.11 -8.47
N TRP A 16 -20.74 -5.90 -9.06
CA TRP A 16 -19.82 -4.81 -8.72
C TRP A 16 -19.91 -4.42 -7.26
N ASP A 17 -21.12 -4.17 -6.75
CA ASP A 17 -21.33 -3.64 -5.39
C ASP A 17 -20.83 -4.61 -4.31
N ASP A 18 -21.15 -5.90 -4.43
CA ASP A 18 -20.66 -6.94 -3.52
C ASP A 18 -19.15 -7.10 -3.60
N TRP A 19 -18.59 -7.03 -4.82
CA TRP A 19 -17.16 -7.22 -5.04
C TRP A 19 -16.33 -6.04 -4.54
N ILE A 20 -16.75 -4.80 -4.84
CA ILE A 20 -16.06 -3.59 -4.37
C ILE A 20 -16.21 -3.44 -2.85
N PHE A 21 -17.31 -3.92 -2.25
CA PHE A 21 -17.45 -3.99 -0.81
C PHE A 21 -16.36 -4.85 -0.16
N VAL A 22 -16.00 -6.00 -0.75
CA VAL A 22 -14.90 -6.83 -0.25
C VAL A 22 -13.56 -6.11 -0.35
N VAL A 23 -13.25 -5.51 -1.52
CA VAL A 23 -12.02 -4.74 -1.71
C VAL A 23 -11.92 -3.59 -0.71
N LYS A 24 -13.01 -2.84 -0.55
CA LYS A 24 -13.09 -1.74 0.41
C LYS A 24 -12.89 -2.24 1.83
N SER A 25 -13.49 -3.36 2.20
CA SER A 25 -13.32 -3.98 3.53
C SER A 25 -11.87 -4.40 3.79
N MET A 26 -11.19 -4.96 2.78
CA MET A 26 -9.75 -5.27 2.86
C MET A 26 -8.91 -3.99 3.01
N ALA A 27 -9.32 -2.90 2.36
CA ALA A 27 -8.59 -1.64 2.37
C ALA A 27 -8.79 -0.80 3.63
N THR A 28 -10.00 -0.81 4.20
CA THR A 28 -10.37 -0.05 5.42
C THR A 28 -10.03 -0.77 6.71
N GLY A 29 -9.30 -1.91 6.64
CA GLY A 29 -8.78 -2.59 7.81
C GLY A 29 -7.78 -1.74 8.61
N ARG A 30 -6.95 -2.38 9.45
CA ARG A 30 -6.07 -1.71 10.42
C ARG A 30 -5.19 -0.56 9.87
N ARG A 31 -4.84 -0.58 8.59
CA ARG A 31 -3.94 0.39 7.94
C ARG A 31 -4.67 1.48 7.15
N ASN A 32 -5.99 1.33 6.94
CA ASN A 32 -6.83 2.22 6.16
C ASN A 32 -6.16 2.73 4.85
N VAL A 33 -5.85 1.79 3.95
CA VAL A 33 -5.21 2.07 2.66
C VAL A 33 -6.20 2.50 1.58
N TRP A 34 -7.51 2.50 1.87
CA TRP A 34 -8.57 2.88 0.92
C TRP A 34 -8.31 4.24 0.28
N LYS A 35 -7.80 5.21 1.03
CA LYS A 35 -7.47 6.55 0.54
C LYS A 35 -6.53 6.55 -0.68
N TYR A 36 -5.65 5.56 -0.81
CA TYR A 36 -4.69 5.46 -1.92
C TYR A 36 -5.25 4.76 -3.15
N ILE A 37 -6.30 3.95 -2.98
CA ILE A 37 -6.81 3.07 -4.05
C ILE A 37 -8.26 3.37 -4.43
N ASN A 38 -8.92 4.30 -3.75
CA ASN A 38 -10.34 4.61 -3.96
C ASN A 38 -10.61 5.06 -5.42
N PRO A 39 -11.37 4.29 -6.22
CA PRO A 39 -11.62 4.62 -7.62
C PRO A 39 -12.46 5.88 -7.82
N ASP A 40 -13.19 6.31 -6.79
CA ASP A 40 -14.01 7.53 -6.82
C ASP A 40 -13.15 8.81 -6.80
N LEU A 41 -11.89 8.70 -6.38
CA LEU A 41 -10.96 9.81 -6.42
C LEU A 41 -10.46 10.01 -7.85
N GLN A 42 -10.55 11.25 -8.35
CA GLN A 42 -10.02 11.59 -9.66
C GLN A 42 -8.51 11.35 -9.71
N ASN A 43 -7.80 11.83 -8.70
CA ASN A 43 -6.37 11.67 -8.45
C ASN A 43 -6.18 11.19 -7.00
N PRO A 44 -5.77 9.95 -6.75
CA PRO A 44 -5.49 9.48 -5.41
C PRO A 44 -4.21 10.16 -4.88
N PRO A 45 -4.02 10.24 -3.55
CA PRO A 45 -2.73 10.62 -2.99
C PRO A 45 -1.64 9.65 -3.44
N GLU A 46 -0.41 10.16 -3.58
CA GLU A 46 0.75 9.32 -3.85
C GLU A 46 0.96 8.29 -2.74
N LEU A 47 1.49 7.13 -3.14
CA LEU A 47 1.87 6.10 -2.19
C LEU A 47 3.03 6.60 -1.30
N PRO A 48 3.00 6.28 -0.01
CA PRO A 48 4.10 6.65 0.88
C PRO A 48 5.40 5.98 0.43
N ILE A 49 6.49 6.74 0.48
CA ILE A 49 7.82 6.29 0.09
C ILE A 49 8.57 5.85 1.34
N ILE A 50 9.29 4.75 1.26
CA ILE A 50 10.13 4.27 2.36
C ILE A 50 11.24 5.31 2.60
N PRO A 51 11.37 5.88 3.82
CA PRO A 51 12.38 6.87 4.10
C PRO A 51 13.78 6.25 4.01
N GLU A 52 14.73 7.05 3.56
CA GLU A 52 16.14 6.69 3.58
C GLU A 52 16.67 6.72 5.02
N ASN A 53 17.67 5.88 5.31
CA ASN A 53 18.31 5.88 6.61
C ASN A 53 18.99 7.23 6.87
N PRO A 54 18.95 7.75 8.11
CA PRO A 54 19.62 9.00 8.45
C PRO A 54 21.12 8.86 8.24
N LEU A 55 21.76 9.95 7.80
CA LEU A 55 23.19 10.02 7.63
C LEU A 55 23.84 10.53 8.91
N VAL A 56 25.01 9.99 9.27
CA VAL A 56 25.78 10.49 10.42
C VAL A 56 26.15 11.97 10.29
N SER A 57 26.24 12.48 9.06
CA SER A 57 26.46 13.89 8.74
C SER A 57 25.30 14.80 9.15
N GLU A 58 24.08 14.27 9.31
CA GLU A 58 22.90 15.00 9.79
C GLU A 58 23.00 15.34 11.28
N VAL A 59 23.71 14.52 12.06
CA VAL A 59 23.92 14.73 13.50
C VAL A 59 25.23 15.46 13.78
N LYS A 60 26.25 15.26 12.93
CA LYS A 60 27.53 15.98 13.00
C LYS A 60 28.01 16.32 11.59
N ARG A 61 28.00 17.61 11.23
CA ARG A 61 28.52 18.08 9.93
C ARG A 61 29.95 17.57 9.71
N GLY A 62 30.17 16.92 8.56
CA GLY A 62 31.46 16.36 8.18
C GLY A 62 31.82 15.02 8.82
N ALA A 63 30.95 14.44 9.65
CA ALA A 63 31.09 13.05 10.07
C ALA A 63 30.78 12.11 8.91
N ASN A 64 31.61 11.09 8.75
CA ASN A 64 31.42 10.02 7.77
C ASN A 64 31.23 8.66 8.45
N SER A 65 31.47 8.59 9.77
CA SER A 65 31.29 7.39 10.57
C SER A 65 30.61 7.68 11.90
N ILE A 66 29.92 6.67 12.45
CA ILE A 66 29.40 6.70 13.82
C ILE A 66 30.50 6.87 14.86
N LEU A 67 31.74 6.51 14.52
CA LEU A 67 32.91 6.68 15.39
C LEU A 67 33.31 8.16 15.54
N ASP A 68 32.86 9.02 14.63
CA ASP A 68 33.09 10.46 14.71
C ASP A 68 32.14 11.14 15.72
N LEU A 69 31.16 10.42 16.27
CA LEU A 69 30.12 10.95 17.14
C LEU A 69 30.52 10.80 18.62
N ASP A 70 30.34 11.88 19.39
CA ASP A 70 30.33 11.78 20.85
C ASP A 70 29.09 11.03 21.34
N GLN A 71 29.09 10.60 22.60
CA GLN A 71 28.01 9.78 23.18
C GLN A 71 26.61 10.39 22.97
N LYS A 72 26.47 11.70 23.18
CA LYS A 72 25.17 12.39 23.05
C LYS A 72 24.71 12.41 21.58
N LYS A 73 25.62 12.65 20.64
CA LYS A 73 25.33 12.58 19.20
C LYS A 73 25.03 11.15 18.74
N LEU A 74 25.74 10.16 19.29
CA LEU A 74 25.47 8.75 18.99
C LEU A 74 24.06 8.34 19.45
N GLU A 75 23.64 8.76 20.63
CA GLU A 75 22.28 8.54 21.13
C GLU A 75 21.22 9.22 20.25
N HIS A 76 21.47 10.46 19.84
CA HIS A 76 20.58 11.18 18.92
C HIS A 76 20.47 10.47 17.55
N TYR A 77 21.61 10.03 16.99
CA TYR A 77 21.63 9.27 15.74
C TYR A 77 20.84 7.95 15.87
N LYS A 78 21.05 7.19 16.95
CA LYS A 78 20.31 5.95 17.21
C LYS A 78 18.80 6.21 17.29
N PHE A 79 18.39 7.28 17.97
CA PHE A 79 16.97 7.66 18.05
C PHE A 79 16.37 7.93 16.66
N LEU A 80 17.03 8.76 15.84
CA LEU A 80 16.59 9.05 14.47
C LEU A 80 16.53 7.77 13.60
N TYR A 81 17.54 6.91 13.72
CA TYR A 81 17.59 5.65 13.00
C TYR A 81 16.41 4.74 13.39
N THR A 82 16.14 4.58 14.69
CA THR A 82 14.99 3.80 15.18
C THR A 82 13.66 4.38 14.70
N GLN A 83 13.50 5.70 14.74
CA GLN A 83 12.28 6.35 14.24
C GLN A 83 12.08 6.09 12.73
N THR A 84 13.15 6.21 11.95
CA THR A 84 13.15 5.97 10.50
C THR A 84 12.81 4.52 10.19
N GLN A 85 13.38 3.56 10.93
CA GLN A 85 13.07 2.14 10.76
C GLN A 85 11.62 1.81 11.12
N ASN A 86 11.06 2.43 12.15
CA ASN A 86 9.65 2.27 12.50
C ASN A 86 8.75 2.81 11.37
N GLN A 87 9.05 4.00 10.85
CA GLN A 87 8.32 4.58 9.73
C GLN A 87 8.43 3.71 8.47
N ALA A 88 9.64 3.24 8.13
CA ALA A 88 9.87 2.32 7.02
C ALA A 88 9.04 1.03 7.15
N SER A 89 8.97 0.47 8.36
CA SER A 89 8.14 -0.72 8.63
C SER A 89 6.66 -0.47 8.42
N ASP A 90 6.13 0.68 8.88
CA ASP A 90 4.73 1.03 8.71
C ASP A 90 4.37 1.32 7.24
N ILE A 91 5.30 1.91 6.48
CA ILE A 91 5.13 2.13 5.04
C ILE A 91 5.18 0.81 4.27
N ALA A 92 6.16 -0.05 4.54
CA ALA A 92 6.25 -1.37 3.92
C ALA A 92 4.95 -2.16 4.11
N ARG A 93 4.40 -2.12 5.32
CA ARG A 93 3.10 -2.70 5.67
C ARG A 93 1.93 -2.10 4.86
N ILE A 94 1.93 -0.80 4.58
CA ILE A 94 0.91 -0.19 3.70
C ILE A 94 1.04 -0.75 2.29
N LEU A 95 2.26 -0.80 1.75
CA LEU A 95 2.54 -1.31 0.41
C LEU A 95 2.16 -2.79 0.26
N ASP A 96 2.47 -3.62 1.26
CA ASP A 96 2.08 -5.04 1.31
C ASP A 96 0.55 -5.20 1.25
N GLN A 97 -0.20 -4.36 1.97
CA GLN A 97 -1.67 -4.42 1.94
C GLN A 97 -2.22 -4.08 0.55
N ILE A 98 -1.63 -3.10 -0.13
CA ILE A 98 -2.02 -2.72 -1.48
C ILE A 98 -1.67 -3.84 -2.47
N GLN A 99 -0.52 -4.48 -2.32
CA GLN A 99 -0.13 -5.64 -3.13
C GLN A 99 -1.09 -6.83 -2.92
N LEU A 100 -1.47 -7.13 -1.68
CA LEU A 100 -2.46 -8.17 -1.39
C LEU A 100 -3.82 -7.87 -2.04
N ILE A 101 -4.26 -6.61 -2.01
CA ILE A 101 -5.48 -6.19 -2.70
C ILE A 101 -5.32 -6.37 -4.22
N ARG A 102 -4.19 -5.99 -4.80
CA ARG A 102 -3.90 -6.19 -6.22
C ARG A 102 -4.02 -7.66 -6.63
N GLU A 103 -3.39 -8.56 -5.88
CA GLU A 103 -3.46 -10.00 -6.11
C GLU A 103 -4.88 -10.53 -5.98
N TRP A 104 -5.61 -10.07 -4.97
CA TRP A 104 -7.00 -10.43 -4.78
C TRP A 104 -7.84 -10.00 -5.99
N ILE A 105 -7.68 -8.77 -6.47
CA ILE A 105 -8.37 -8.27 -7.66
C ILE A 105 -8.11 -9.18 -8.86
N LEU A 106 -6.85 -9.51 -9.15
CA LEU A 106 -6.49 -10.35 -10.29
C LEU A 106 -7.08 -11.76 -10.20
N ASN A 107 -7.13 -12.33 -8.99
CA ASN A 107 -7.64 -13.69 -8.77
C ASN A 107 -9.18 -13.77 -8.71
N HIS A 108 -9.86 -12.66 -8.41
CA HIS A 108 -11.31 -12.61 -8.22
C HIS A 108 -12.02 -11.81 -9.33
N THR A 109 -11.38 -11.69 -10.48
CA THR A 109 -11.87 -10.98 -11.67
C THR A 109 -11.80 -11.93 -12.84
N THR A 110 -12.93 -12.14 -13.55
CA THR A 110 -12.93 -13.07 -14.68
C THR A 110 -12.04 -12.59 -15.84
N PRO A 111 -11.46 -13.50 -16.64
CA PRO A 111 -10.59 -13.12 -17.75
C PRO A 111 -11.24 -12.17 -18.77
N ALA A 112 -12.56 -12.27 -18.96
CA ALA A 112 -13.31 -11.45 -19.92
C ALA A 112 -13.25 -9.95 -19.62
N ILE A 113 -13.13 -9.57 -18.34
CA ILE A 113 -13.09 -8.18 -17.88
C ILE A 113 -11.67 -7.70 -17.52
N LEU A 114 -10.67 -8.60 -17.44
CA LEU A 114 -9.26 -8.22 -17.23
C LEU A 114 -8.72 -7.31 -18.35
N LYS A 115 -9.33 -7.32 -19.53
CA LYS A 115 -8.96 -6.42 -20.64
C LYS A 115 -9.04 -4.94 -20.27
N TYR A 116 -9.91 -4.56 -19.32
CA TYR A 116 -10.09 -3.17 -18.88
C TYR A 116 -8.98 -2.67 -17.96
N ILE A 117 -8.09 -3.56 -17.48
CA ILE A 117 -7.01 -3.22 -16.54
C ILE A 117 -5.63 -3.70 -17.02
N ARG A 118 -5.52 -4.18 -18.26
CA ARG A 118 -4.29 -4.79 -18.78
C ARG A 118 -3.10 -3.82 -18.77
N ASN A 119 -3.35 -2.52 -18.90
CA ASN A 119 -2.31 -1.48 -18.91
C ASN A 119 -2.17 -0.76 -17.57
N GLU A 120 -2.94 -1.17 -16.55
CA GLU A 120 -2.96 -0.52 -15.24
C GLU A 120 -2.04 -1.28 -14.28
N CYS A 121 -0.99 -0.61 -13.81
CA CYS A 121 -0.10 -1.17 -12.79
C CYS A 121 -0.57 -0.87 -11.37
N GLU A 122 -1.29 0.24 -11.20
CA GLU A 122 -1.77 0.73 -9.90
C GLU A 122 -3.18 0.22 -9.58
N VAL A 123 -3.41 -0.15 -8.32
CA VAL A 123 -4.72 -0.64 -7.86
C VAL A 123 -5.83 0.38 -8.09
N HIS A 124 -5.54 1.68 -7.93
CA HIS A 124 -6.49 2.75 -8.25
C HIS A 124 -6.94 2.70 -9.71
N GLY A 125 -5.98 2.68 -10.64
CA GLY A 125 -6.25 2.58 -12.08
C GLY A 125 -7.01 1.31 -12.43
N MET A 126 -6.64 0.18 -11.84
CA MET A 126 -7.36 -1.08 -11.98
C MET A 126 -8.81 -0.92 -11.55
N LEU A 127 -9.08 -0.46 -10.32
CA LEU A 127 -10.45 -0.30 -9.81
C LEU A 127 -11.26 0.69 -10.65
N LYS A 128 -10.66 1.78 -11.13
CA LYS A 128 -11.31 2.77 -11.99
C LYS A 128 -11.66 2.20 -13.36
N GLY A 129 -10.78 1.39 -13.96
CA GLY A 129 -11.06 0.68 -15.20
C GLY A 129 -12.18 -0.35 -15.04
N LEU A 130 -12.18 -1.07 -13.90
CA LEU A 130 -13.22 -2.02 -13.55
C LEU A 130 -14.57 -1.35 -13.22
N ALA A 131 -14.61 -0.09 -12.78
CA ALA A 131 -15.85 0.61 -12.45
C ALA A 131 -16.64 1.13 -13.68
N LYS A 132 -15.97 1.32 -14.83
CA LYS A 132 -16.51 2.02 -16.02
C LYS A 132 -17.30 1.13 -17.00
N ARG A 133 -17.59 -0.11 -16.64
CA ARG A 133 -18.12 -1.13 -17.56
C ARG A 133 -19.60 -1.41 -17.36
#